data_AF-W2KXM2-F1
#
_entry.id   AF-W2KXM2-F1
#
_cell.length_a   1.000
_cell.length_b   1.000
_cell.length_c   1.000
_cell.angle_alpha   90.00
_cell.angle_beta   90.00
_cell.angle_gamma   90.00
#
_symmetry.space_group_name_H-M   'P 1'
#
loop_
_entity.id
_entity.type
_entity.pdbx_description
1 polymer ?
#
loop_
_entity_poly.entity_id
_entity_poly.type
_entity_poly.pdbx_seq_one_letter_code
_entity_poly.pdbx_strand_id
1 'polypeptide(L)'
;MSETSSPTNSSKHSANEWSAKDVNAQDSSNSEPDDLRVSAPPFQTWHDSWDEFSTSLIVYQEQTSQLYSIRAAVKATTTNQAFGDYNKTFIGTHGWNKSSQGQGRRTGHLERSFGCQVVLCATVMRCPATETFRVCVTKHKRAHNHELNSAVFESYPSNRRIADPDVLDLVDELIKAGGKPKKILRYLHETTGKCVTLRDVHNMVQRLKPKRHGSATVKE
;
A
#
# COMPACT_ATOMS: atom_id res chain seq x y z
N MET A 1 65.90 5.97 -47.18
CA MET A 1 66.47 4.95 -48.07
C MET A 1 66.27 3.62 -47.37
N SER A 2 65.48 2.65 -47.78
CA SER A 2 64.42 2.45 -48.78
C SER A 2 63.92 1.03 -48.43
N GLU A 3 62.64 0.83 -48.14
CA GLU A 3 61.68 0.10 -49.02
C GLU A 3 62.02 -1.39 -49.25
N THR A 4 61.11 -2.37 -49.27
CA THR A 4 59.66 -2.53 -49.02
C THR A 4 59.45 -4.07 -48.85
N SER A 5 58.44 -4.63 -48.18
CA SER A 5 57.07 -4.82 -48.68
C SER A 5 56.22 -5.65 -47.69
N SER A 6 54.90 -5.42 -47.70
CA SER A 6 53.82 -6.18 -47.00
C SER A 6 53.39 -7.44 -47.83
N PRO A 7 52.24 -8.16 -47.66
CA PRO A 7 51.03 -7.89 -46.86
C PRO A 7 50.17 -9.11 -46.30
N THR A 8 49.00 -8.77 -45.70
CA THR A 8 47.72 -9.54 -45.60
C THR A 8 47.65 -10.84 -44.73
N ASN A 9 46.75 -10.95 -43.72
CA ASN A 9 45.30 -11.33 -43.73
C ASN A 9 45.08 -12.89 -43.81
N SER A 10 44.07 -13.56 -43.21
CA SER A 10 42.76 -13.12 -42.68
C SER A 10 42.11 -14.06 -41.63
N SER A 11 41.48 -13.48 -40.59
CA SER A 11 40.08 -13.70 -40.11
C SER A 11 39.42 -15.10 -39.97
N LYS A 12 38.70 -15.31 -38.84
CA LYS A 12 37.44 -16.09 -38.59
C LYS A 12 37.46 -17.38 -37.72
N HIS A 13 36.69 -17.28 -36.62
CA HIS A 13 35.74 -18.23 -35.99
C HIS A 13 35.74 -19.74 -36.28
N SER A 14 35.60 -20.56 -35.23
CA SER A 14 34.39 -21.40 -34.99
C SER A 14 34.32 -21.89 -33.52
N ALA A 15 33.20 -22.51 -33.12
CA ALA A 15 32.82 -22.87 -31.74
C ALA A 15 32.78 -24.40 -31.49
N ASN A 16 32.07 -24.80 -30.40
CA ASN A 16 31.81 -26.16 -29.88
C ASN A 16 32.92 -26.73 -28.97
N GLU A 17 32.68 -27.55 -27.95
CA GLU A 17 31.44 -28.11 -27.34
C GLU A 17 31.77 -28.51 -25.88
N TRP A 18 30.81 -28.50 -24.94
CA TRP A 18 31.00 -29.21 -23.65
C TRP A 18 29.76 -30.02 -23.29
N SER A 19 29.98 -31.31 -23.07
CA SER A 19 28.94 -32.33 -22.87
C SER A 19 28.31 -32.31 -21.47
N ALA A 20 27.02 -32.65 -21.40
CA ALA A 20 26.31 -32.90 -20.15
C ALA A 20 26.48 -34.35 -19.67
N LYS A 21 26.57 -34.56 -18.36
CA LYS A 21 26.31 -35.85 -17.68
C LYS A 21 25.67 -35.63 -16.30
N ASP A 22 24.42 -36.06 -16.19
CA ASP A 22 23.78 -36.79 -15.07
C ASP A 22 24.29 -36.50 -13.64
N VAL A 23 23.54 -35.80 -12.79
CA VAL A 23 22.30 -36.25 -12.09
C VAL A 23 22.54 -37.46 -11.18
N ASN A 24 22.71 -37.19 -9.89
CA ASN A 24 22.27 -38.10 -8.83
C ASN A 24 21.48 -37.28 -7.79
N ALA A 25 20.41 -37.88 -7.25
CA ALA A 25 19.40 -37.20 -6.45
C ALA A 25 19.40 -37.68 -4.98
N GLN A 26 18.56 -37.03 -4.17
CA GLN A 26 18.35 -37.26 -2.73
C GLN A 26 19.52 -36.72 -1.86
N ASP A 27 19.31 -35.99 -0.77
CA ASP A 27 18.09 -35.77 0.01
C ASP A 27 17.89 -34.27 0.32
N SER A 28 16.95 -33.61 -0.36
CA SER A 28 16.48 -32.29 0.05
C SER A 28 15.28 -32.48 0.97
N SER A 29 15.54 -32.43 2.28
CA SER A 29 14.52 -32.21 3.30
C SER A 29 13.67 -31.00 2.90
N ASN A 30 12.47 -31.27 2.37
CA ASN A 30 11.47 -30.25 2.07
C ASN A 30 10.81 -29.85 3.39
N SER A 31 11.58 -29.18 4.24
CA SER A 31 11.06 -28.39 5.34
C SER A 31 10.21 -27.29 4.72
N GLU A 32 8.90 -27.53 4.66
CA GLU A 32 7.89 -26.49 4.49
C GLU A 32 8.33 -25.28 5.33
N PRO A 33 8.38 -24.05 4.76
CA PRO A 33 8.74 -22.89 5.55
C PRO A 33 7.78 -22.81 6.72
N ASP A 34 8.32 -22.70 7.94
CA ASP A 34 7.53 -22.54 9.16
C ASP A 34 6.77 -21.22 9.06
N ASP A 35 5.55 -21.34 8.56
CA ASP A 35 4.73 -20.29 7.97
C ASP A 35 4.32 -19.35 9.11
N LEU A 36 5.12 -18.28 9.34
CA LEU A 36 5.04 -17.40 10.52
C LEU A 36 3.62 -16.85 10.73
N ARG A 37 2.85 -17.56 11.56
CA ARG A 37 1.43 -17.31 11.81
C ARG A 37 1.22 -16.35 12.97
N VAL A 38 1.56 -15.10 12.73
CA VAL A 38 1.20 -13.99 13.62
C VAL A 38 -0.31 -13.81 13.59
N SER A 39 -0.95 -13.80 14.75
CA SER A 39 -2.39 -13.56 14.89
C SER A 39 -2.63 -12.25 15.62
N ALA A 40 -3.27 -11.30 14.95
CA ALA A 40 -3.69 -10.04 15.56
C ALA A 40 -4.74 -10.26 16.68
N PRO A 41 -4.92 -9.34 17.66
CA PRO A 41 -5.99 -9.43 18.65
C PRO A 41 -7.40 -9.36 18.03
N PRO A 42 -8.47 -9.77 18.75
CA PRO A 42 -9.84 -9.60 18.27
C PRO A 42 -10.21 -8.11 18.09
N PHE A 43 -11.10 -7.84 17.14
CA PHE A 43 -11.68 -6.52 16.90
C PHE A 43 -13.10 -6.47 17.49
N GLN A 44 -13.55 -5.28 17.90
CA GLN A 44 -14.87 -5.05 18.50
C GLN A 44 -16.01 -5.48 17.57
N THR A 45 -16.95 -6.27 18.10
CA THR A 45 -18.00 -6.91 17.30
C THR A 45 -19.11 -5.96 16.87
N TRP A 46 -19.56 -5.03 17.71
CA TRP A 46 -20.74 -4.18 17.45
C TRP A 46 -20.41 -2.69 17.51
N HIS A 47 -20.98 -1.93 16.58
CA HIS A 47 -20.85 -0.47 16.43
C HIS A 47 -22.21 0.10 15.99
N ASP A 48 -22.58 1.30 16.44
CA ASP A 48 -23.85 1.97 16.12
C ASP A 48 -23.93 2.44 14.67
N SER A 49 -22.81 2.84 14.07
CA SER A 49 -22.75 3.34 12.70
C SER A 49 -21.52 2.85 11.94
N TRP A 50 -21.49 3.08 10.62
CA TRP A 50 -20.30 2.85 9.82
C TRP A 50 -19.16 3.83 10.14
N ASP A 51 -19.46 5.00 10.69
CA ASP A 51 -18.46 6.01 11.04
C ASP A 51 -17.77 5.67 12.37
N GLU A 52 -18.53 5.20 13.36
CA GLU A 52 -17.98 4.63 14.60
C GLU A 52 -17.15 3.38 14.27
N PHE A 53 -17.69 2.46 13.46
CA PHE A 53 -16.95 1.29 12.98
C PHE A 53 -15.62 1.69 12.31
N SER A 54 -15.64 2.72 11.46
CA SER A 54 -14.43 3.18 10.75
C SER A 54 -13.43 3.82 11.69
N THR A 55 -13.90 4.57 12.69
CA THR A 55 -13.07 5.18 13.75
C THR A 55 -12.39 4.10 14.60
N SER A 56 -13.17 3.14 15.09
CA SER A 56 -12.67 1.96 15.83
C SER A 56 -11.69 1.14 14.99
N LEU A 57 -11.95 0.97 13.69
CA LEU A 57 -11.06 0.24 12.78
C LEU A 57 -9.72 0.97 12.59
N ILE A 58 -9.70 2.31 12.53
CA ILE A 58 -8.45 3.10 12.49
C ILE A 58 -7.61 2.84 13.74
N VAL A 59 -8.22 2.94 14.93
CA VAL A 59 -7.52 2.69 16.22
C VAL A 59 -6.97 1.25 16.28
N TYR A 60 -7.78 0.26 15.90
CA TYR A 60 -7.34 -1.13 15.84
C TYR A 60 -6.20 -1.36 14.84
N GLN A 61 -6.26 -0.72 13.67
CA GLN A 61 -5.20 -0.79 12.66
C GLN A 61 -3.86 -0.24 13.18
N GLU A 62 -3.88 0.91 13.86
CA GLU A 62 -2.71 1.52 14.47
C GLU A 62 -2.13 0.63 15.58
N GLN A 63 -2.96 0.20 16.53
CA GLN A 63 -2.56 -0.67 17.65
C GLN A 63 -1.95 -2.01 17.20
N THR A 64 -2.29 -2.49 16.00
CA THR A 64 -1.87 -3.80 15.49
C THR A 64 -0.93 -3.72 14.29
N SER A 65 -0.54 -2.51 13.85
CA SER A 65 0.27 -2.30 12.63
C SER A 65 -0.31 -2.98 11.37
N GLN A 66 -1.63 -3.04 11.26
CA GLN A 66 -2.35 -3.62 10.11
C GLN A 66 -3.00 -2.53 9.27
N LEU A 67 -3.03 -2.66 7.94
CA LEU A 67 -3.81 -1.78 7.08
C LEU A 67 -4.88 -2.58 6.32
N TYR A 68 -6.15 -2.34 6.65
CA TYR A 68 -7.28 -2.90 5.92
C TYR A 68 -7.73 -1.97 4.80
N SER A 69 -8.32 -2.56 3.77
CA SER A 69 -8.84 -1.87 2.59
C SER A 69 -10.16 -2.51 2.17
N ILE A 70 -11.13 -1.70 1.72
CA ILE A 70 -12.43 -2.22 1.25
C ILE A 70 -12.19 -3.02 -0.02
N ARG A 71 -12.51 -4.31 0.02
CA ARG A 71 -12.53 -5.22 -1.14
C ARG A 71 -13.87 -5.16 -1.86
N ALA A 72 -14.96 -5.13 -1.10
CA ALA A 72 -16.32 -5.12 -1.60
C ALA A 72 -17.26 -4.43 -0.59
N ALA A 73 -18.30 -3.80 -1.10
CA ALA A 73 -19.42 -3.30 -0.31
C ALA A 73 -20.73 -3.59 -1.06
N VAL A 74 -21.78 -3.92 -0.32
CA VAL A 74 -23.14 -4.13 -0.86
C VAL A 74 -24.04 -3.07 -0.26
N LYS A 75 -24.85 -2.39 -1.08
CA LYS A 75 -25.76 -1.34 -0.63
C LYS A 75 -26.94 -1.89 0.17
N ALA A 76 -27.42 -1.08 1.11
CA ALA A 76 -28.67 -1.33 1.82
C ALA A 76 -29.87 -0.96 0.95
N THR A 77 -30.86 -1.86 0.85
CA THR A 77 -32.01 -1.75 -0.07
C THR A 77 -33.37 -1.79 0.62
N THR A 78 -33.42 -1.88 1.95
CA THR A 78 -34.68 -2.08 2.70
C THR A 78 -34.60 -1.35 4.06
N THR A 79 -35.03 -1.97 5.17
CA THR A 79 -35.15 -1.33 6.51
C THR A 79 -33.85 -0.73 7.08
N ASN A 80 -32.71 -1.07 6.50
CA ASN A 80 -31.38 -0.60 6.87
C ASN A 80 -30.81 0.48 5.92
N GLN A 81 -31.61 1.03 4.99
CA GLN A 81 -31.16 1.99 3.98
C GLN A 81 -30.42 3.21 4.56
N ALA A 82 -30.78 3.66 5.77
CA ALA A 82 -30.12 4.76 6.48
C ALA A 82 -28.60 4.54 6.73
N PHE A 83 -28.12 3.29 6.73
CA PHE A 83 -26.69 2.96 6.85
C PHE A 83 -25.93 3.11 5.52
N GLY A 84 -26.62 3.26 4.39
CA GLY A 84 -26.03 3.33 3.04
C GLY A 84 -25.51 1.97 2.53
N ASP A 85 -24.58 1.35 3.26
CA ASP A 85 -24.01 0.04 2.96
C ASP A 85 -24.60 -1.02 3.91
N TYR A 86 -25.10 -2.13 3.36
CA TYR A 86 -25.55 -3.30 4.12
C TYR A 86 -24.38 -4.11 4.64
N ASN A 87 -23.36 -4.36 3.81
CA ASN A 87 -22.15 -5.05 4.24
C ASN A 87 -20.90 -4.46 3.60
N LYS A 88 -19.77 -4.67 4.26
CA LYS A 88 -18.42 -4.36 3.77
C LYS A 88 -17.50 -5.53 4.08
N THR A 89 -16.71 -5.93 3.09
CA THR A 89 -15.61 -6.88 3.24
C THR A 89 -14.30 -6.12 3.10
N PHE A 90 -13.47 -6.21 4.12
CA PHE A 90 -12.16 -5.59 4.21
C PHE A 90 -11.07 -6.67 4.13
N ILE A 91 -9.99 -6.39 3.41
CA ILE A 91 -8.80 -7.24 3.36
C ILE A 91 -7.53 -6.45 3.64
N GLY A 92 -6.51 -7.14 4.16
CA GLY A 92 -5.19 -6.56 4.33
C GLY A 92 -4.51 -6.23 3.00
N THR A 93 -3.54 -5.32 3.04
CA THR A 93 -2.67 -4.91 1.92
C THR A 93 -2.09 -6.09 1.11
N HIS A 94 -1.74 -7.18 1.77
CA HIS A 94 -1.11 -8.36 1.17
C HIS A 94 -2.10 -9.44 0.66
N GLY A 95 -3.42 -9.23 0.83
CA GLY A 95 -4.48 -10.18 0.44
C GLY A 95 -5.12 -9.95 -0.93
N TRP A 96 -4.62 -8.96 -1.70
CA TRP A 96 -5.09 -8.68 -3.06
C TRP A 96 -4.49 -9.66 -4.07
N ASN A 97 -5.30 -10.23 -4.96
CA ASN A 97 -4.77 -11.06 -6.06
C ASN A 97 -4.03 -10.17 -7.09
N LYS A 98 -2.90 -10.66 -7.62
CA LYS A 98 -2.22 -10.02 -8.76
C LYS A 98 -3.08 -10.20 -10.02
N SER A 99 -3.50 -9.12 -10.66
CA SER A 99 -4.06 -9.16 -12.03
C SER A 99 -2.95 -8.90 -13.04
N SER A 100 -2.78 -9.79 -14.02
CA SER A 100 -1.77 -9.67 -15.08
C SER A 100 -2.24 -8.71 -16.18
N GLN A 101 -2.33 -7.42 -15.89
CA GLN A 101 -2.86 -6.39 -16.80
C GLN A 101 -1.87 -5.92 -17.89
N GLY A 102 -0.90 -6.74 -18.31
CA GLY A 102 0.04 -6.35 -19.37
C GLY A 102 0.97 -7.45 -19.87
N GLN A 103 1.44 -7.28 -21.11
CA GLN A 103 2.30 -8.20 -21.88
C GLN A 103 3.78 -8.23 -21.42
N GLY A 104 4.04 -8.16 -20.11
CA GLY A 104 5.32 -8.60 -19.51
C GLY A 104 6.63 -7.85 -19.82
N ARG A 105 6.67 -6.75 -20.58
CA ARG A 105 7.95 -6.07 -20.95
C ARG A 105 8.66 -5.25 -19.85
N ARG A 106 8.17 -5.25 -18.61
CA ARG A 106 8.82 -4.59 -17.44
C ARG A 106 8.97 -5.59 -16.30
N THR A 107 10.20 -5.91 -15.92
CA THR A 107 10.56 -6.98 -14.98
C THR A 107 10.67 -6.56 -13.51
N GLY A 108 10.56 -5.26 -13.19
CA GLY A 108 11.04 -4.70 -11.90
C GLY A 108 10.04 -4.53 -10.75
N HIS A 109 8.82 -5.10 -10.79
CA HIS A 109 7.80 -4.92 -9.74
C HIS A 109 7.11 -6.21 -9.27
N LEU A 110 7.91 -7.25 -9.03
CA LEU A 110 7.68 -8.24 -7.97
C LEU A 110 8.09 -7.58 -6.63
N GLU A 111 7.40 -7.65 -5.49
CA GLU A 111 6.16 -8.33 -5.06
C GLU A 111 5.36 -7.43 -4.09
N ARG A 112 4.05 -7.65 -3.97
CA ARG A 112 3.21 -7.04 -2.90
C ARG A 112 2.11 -7.95 -2.36
N SER A 113 1.66 -8.93 -3.14
CA SER A 113 0.72 -9.94 -2.69
C SER A 113 1.49 -11.17 -2.25
N PHE A 114 1.39 -11.48 -0.95
CA PHE A 114 1.82 -12.74 -0.34
C PHE A 114 0.63 -13.68 -0.12
N GLY A 115 -0.53 -13.40 -0.73
CA GLY A 115 -1.75 -14.18 -0.54
C GLY A 115 -2.30 -14.12 0.89
N CYS A 116 -1.98 -13.07 1.65
CA CYS A 116 -2.35 -12.98 3.06
C CYS A 116 -3.88 -13.04 3.23
N GLN A 117 -4.35 -14.02 3.99
CA GLN A 117 -5.77 -14.38 4.05
C GLN A 117 -6.54 -13.62 5.14
N VAL A 118 -5.97 -12.54 5.68
CA VAL A 118 -6.61 -11.68 6.66
C VAL A 118 -7.85 -11.02 6.06
N VAL A 119 -9.00 -11.17 6.73
CA VAL A 119 -10.29 -10.66 6.24
C VAL A 119 -11.19 -10.30 7.40
N LEU A 120 -11.84 -9.15 7.28
CA LEU A 120 -12.84 -8.65 8.22
C LEU A 120 -14.11 -8.34 7.41
N CYS A 121 -15.22 -9.01 7.73
CA CYS A 121 -16.53 -8.72 7.16
C CYS A 121 -17.40 -8.08 8.24
N ALA A 122 -18.08 -7.00 7.89
CA ALA A 122 -19.05 -6.33 8.74
C ALA A 122 -20.38 -6.18 7.99
N THR A 123 -21.49 -6.38 8.68
CA THR A 123 -22.85 -6.42 8.14
C THR A 123 -23.80 -5.69 9.10
N VAL A 124 -24.71 -4.87 8.56
CA VAL A 124 -25.78 -4.23 9.34
C VAL A 124 -26.82 -5.29 9.73
N MET A 125 -26.97 -5.54 11.03
CA MET A 125 -27.88 -6.54 11.58
C MET A 125 -28.70 -5.96 12.74
N ARG A 126 -29.87 -6.53 13.01
CA ARG A 126 -30.62 -6.18 14.23
C ARG A 126 -29.89 -6.76 15.44
N CYS A 127 -29.43 -5.90 16.33
CA CYS A 127 -28.71 -6.27 17.55
C CYS A 127 -29.69 -6.90 18.55
N PRO A 128 -29.45 -8.12 19.07
CA PRO A 128 -30.36 -8.76 20.03
C PRO A 128 -30.49 -8.01 21.37
N ALA A 129 -29.47 -7.26 21.78
CA ALA A 129 -29.44 -6.57 23.08
C ALA A 129 -30.10 -5.19 23.07
N THR A 130 -30.09 -4.49 21.92
CA THR A 130 -30.66 -3.14 21.79
C THR A 130 -31.91 -3.10 20.90
N GLU A 131 -32.25 -4.21 20.25
CA GLU A 131 -33.36 -4.33 19.29
C GLU A 131 -33.32 -3.40 18.06
N THR A 132 -32.23 -2.64 17.91
CA THR A 132 -31.95 -1.69 16.81
C THR A 132 -31.02 -2.29 15.75
N PHE A 133 -31.02 -1.73 14.54
CA PHE A 133 -29.98 -2.04 13.54
C PHE A 133 -28.64 -1.43 13.96
N ARG A 134 -27.57 -2.22 13.88
CA ARG A 134 -26.18 -1.85 14.21
C ARG A 134 -25.22 -2.55 13.25
N VAL A 135 -24.00 -2.05 13.10
CA VAL A 135 -22.94 -2.71 12.32
C VAL A 135 -22.32 -3.84 13.17
N CYS A 136 -22.32 -5.06 12.64
CA CYS A 136 -21.80 -6.25 13.31
C CYS A 136 -20.66 -6.89 12.51
N VAL A 137 -19.53 -7.21 13.15
CA VAL A 137 -18.43 -7.98 12.58
C VAL A 137 -18.85 -9.45 12.49
N THR A 138 -19.22 -9.88 11.29
CA THR A 138 -19.73 -11.23 11.01
C THR A 138 -18.62 -12.24 10.73
N LYS A 139 -17.41 -11.78 10.35
CA LYS A 139 -16.24 -12.64 10.12
C LYS A 139 -14.96 -11.86 10.41
N HIS A 140 -14.03 -12.47 11.13
CA HIS A 140 -12.71 -11.88 11.36
C HIS A 140 -11.62 -12.96 11.38
N LYS A 141 -10.93 -13.14 10.24
CA LYS A 141 -9.73 -13.97 10.14
C LYS A 141 -8.52 -13.10 10.40
N ARG A 142 -7.81 -13.39 11.51
CA ARG A 142 -6.72 -12.59 12.10
C ARG A 142 -5.32 -13.14 11.89
N ALA A 143 -5.20 -14.32 11.31
CA ALA A 143 -3.92 -14.97 11.07
C ALA A 143 -3.29 -14.43 9.77
N HIS A 144 -2.09 -13.91 9.91
CA HIS A 144 -1.21 -13.49 8.82
C HIS A 144 -0.23 -14.63 8.48
N ASN A 145 0.38 -14.54 7.30
CA ASN A 145 1.53 -15.35 6.86
C ASN A 145 2.77 -14.46 6.66
N HIS A 146 2.83 -13.36 7.41
CA HIS A 146 3.89 -12.37 7.41
C HIS A 146 3.86 -11.65 8.76
N GLU A 147 4.99 -11.05 9.15
CA GLU A 147 5.05 -10.25 10.38
C GLU A 147 4.22 -8.96 10.28
N LEU A 148 3.77 -8.49 11.44
CA LEU A 148 3.16 -7.17 11.61
C LEU A 148 4.22 -6.22 12.15
N ASN A 149 4.51 -5.16 11.40
CA ASN A 149 5.66 -4.29 11.66
C ASN A 149 5.24 -2.81 11.55
N SER A 150 5.44 -2.05 12.64
CA SER A 150 5.03 -0.63 12.74
C SER A 150 5.69 0.24 11.68
N ALA A 151 7.00 0.07 11.43
CA ALA A 151 7.70 0.84 10.42
C ALA A 151 7.17 0.57 8.99
N VAL A 152 6.78 -0.68 8.70
CA VAL A 152 6.10 -1.01 7.43
C VAL A 152 4.72 -0.38 7.37
N PHE A 153 3.95 -0.44 8.45
CA PHE A 153 2.63 0.19 8.57
C PHE A 153 2.69 1.71 8.37
N GLU A 154 3.59 2.41 9.05
CA GLU A 154 3.79 3.87 8.92
C GLU A 154 4.26 4.27 7.51
N SER A 155 5.01 3.39 6.82
CA SER A 155 5.48 3.61 5.45
C SER A 155 4.37 3.56 4.38
N TYR A 156 3.19 3.01 4.70
CA TYR A 156 2.10 2.89 3.73
C TYR A 156 1.59 4.28 3.29
N PRO A 157 1.36 4.52 1.98
CA PRO A 157 0.97 5.84 1.46
C PRO A 157 -0.24 6.49 2.15
N SER A 158 -1.19 5.70 2.64
CA SER A 158 -2.36 6.20 3.39
C SER A 158 -1.97 6.81 4.74
N ASN A 159 -0.99 6.23 5.42
CA ASN A 159 -0.63 6.56 6.81
C ASN A 159 0.33 7.75 6.87
N ARG A 160 1.36 7.75 6.01
CA ARG A 160 2.25 8.91 5.80
C ARG A 160 1.61 10.09 5.03
N ARG A 161 0.34 9.99 4.62
CA ARG A 161 -0.41 11.13 4.07
C ARG A 161 -0.71 12.15 5.17
N ILE A 162 -0.40 13.41 4.89
CA ILE A 162 -0.83 14.55 5.71
C ILE A 162 -2.22 14.97 5.24
N ALA A 163 -3.14 15.07 6.20
CA ALA A 163 -4.54 15.47 6.00
C ALA A 163 -4.94 16.66 6.91
N ASP A 164 -4.10 17.01 7.88
CA ASP A 164 -4.23 18.16 8.75
C ASP A 164 -4.23 19.45 7.91
N PRO A 165 -5.30 20.29 7.96
CA PRO A 165 -5.40 21.50 7.16
C PRO A 165 -4.35 22.56 7.55
N ASP A 166 -4.07 22.73 8.84
CA ASP A 166 -3.18 23.78 9.34
C ASP A 166 -1.74 23.51 8.89
N VAL A 167 -1.32 22.24 8.93
CA VAL A 167 -0.03 21.79 8.39
C VAL A 167 0.02 21.95 6.87
N LEU A 168 -1.08 21.67 6.16
CA LEU A 168 -1.13 21.78 4.69
C LEU A 168 -1.07 23.24 4.21
N ASP A 169 -1.70 24.18 4.93
CA ASP A 169 -1.68 25.60 4.59
C ASP A 169 -0.32 26.22 4.90
N LEU A 170 0.31 25.90 6.04
CA LEU A 170 1.70 26.31 6.31
C LEU A 170 2.69 25.70 5.31
N VAL A 171 2.46 24.47 4.83
CA VAL A 171 3.25 23.90 3.72
C VAL A 171 3.03 24.68 2.41
N ASP A 172 1.83 25.13 2.08
CA ASP A 172 1.62 25.96 0.89
C ASP A 172 2.34 27.32 1.00
N GLU A 173 2.34 27.96 2.18
CA GLU A 173 3.13 29.17 2.44
C GLU A 173 4.64 28.93 2.28
N LEU A 174 5.17 27.83 2.81
CA LEU A 174 6.56 27.45 2.58
C LEU A 174 6.88 27.22 1.09
N ILE A 175 5.93 26.71 0.29
CA ILE A 175 6.10 26.51 -1.16
C ILE A 175 5.90 27.83 -1.93
N LYS A 176 5.07 28.76 -1.45
CA LYS A 176 4.94 30.13 -1.98
C LYS A 176 6.24 30.90 -1.80
N ALA A 177 6.86 30.82 -0.62
CA ALA A 177 8.16 31.42 -0.29
C ALA A 177 9.38 30.76 -0.97
N GLY A 178 9.20 29.84 -1.93
CA GLY A 178 10.29 29.17 -2.64
C GLY A 178 11.06 28.15 -1.80
N GLY A 179 10.44 27.62 -0.74
CA GLY A 179 11.04 26.64 0.18
C GLY A 179 11.55 25.39 -0.54
N LYS A 180 12.83 25.04 -0.29
CA LYS A 180 13.46 23.85 -0.88
C LYS A 180 12.75 22.57 -0.36
N PRO A 181 12.35 21.61 -1.23
CA PRO A 181 11.62 20.41 -0.81
C PRO A 181 12.25 19.61 0.34
N LYS A 182 13.58 19.56 0.44
CA LYS A 182 14.29 18.92 1.57
C LYS A 182 14.08 19.63 2.92
N LYS A 183 13.91 20.96 2.93
CA LYS A 183 13.58 21.71 4.16
C LYS A 183 12.13 21.48 4.57
N ILE A 184 11.21 21.48 3.61
CA ILE A 184 9.79 21.18 3.84
C ILE A 184 9.64 19.75 4.39
N LEU A 185 10.34 18.77 3.80
CA LEU A 185 10.36 17.39 4.31
C LEU A 185 10.81 17.31 5.78
N ARG A 186 11.88 18.02 6.14
CA ARG A 186 12.37 18.05 7.53
C ARG A 186 11.33 18.66 8.48
N TYR A 187 10.76 19.81 8.12
CA TYR A 187 9.67 20.43 8.87
C TYR A 187 8.50 19.46 9.10
N LEU A 188 8.11 18.70 8.07
CA LEU A 188 7.02 17.72 8.18
C LEU A 188 7.33 16.55 9.12
N HIS A 189 8.57 16.07 9.17
CA HIS A 189 8.98 15.08 10.18
C HIS A 189 8.95 15.67 11.59
N GLU A 190 9.48 16.88 11.76
CA GLU A 190 9.56 17.59 13.04
C GLU A 190 8.16 17.92 13.61
N THR A 191 7.16 18.22 12.77
CA THR A 191 5.80 18.58 13.23
C THR A 191 4.80 17.44 13.25
N THR A 192 4.86 16.48 12.32
CA THR A 192 3.81 15.44 12.20
C THR A 192 4.23 14.07 12.71
N GLY A 193 5.52 13.83 12.93
CA GLY A 193 6.07 12.50 13.25
C GLY A 193 5.94 11.45 12.14
N LYS A 194 5.28 11.75 11.01
CA LYS A 194 5.00 10.78 9.95
C LYS A 194 6.24 10.46 9.11
N CYS A 195 6.31 9.23 8.59
CA CYS A 195 7.32 8.76 7.64
C CYS A 195 7.16 9.35 6.21
N VAL A 196 6.92 10.66 6.10
CA VAL A 196 6.78 11.37 4.82
C VAL A 196 8.01 11.13 3.93
N THR A 197 7.82 10.99 2.62
CA THR A 197 8.94 10.88 1.67
C THR A 197 9.11 12.14 0.84
N LEU A 198 10.31 12.36 0.29
CA LEU A 198 10.56 13.48 -0.63
C LEU A 198 9.63 13.45 -1.87
N ARG A 199 9.18 12.27 -2.29
CA ARG A 199 8.17 12.11 -3.35
C ARG A 199 6.82 12.67 -2.94
N ASP A 200 6.41 12.47 -1.68
CA ASP A 200 5.14 13.01 -1.17
C ASP A 200 5.18 14.54 -1.13
N VAL A 201 6.33 15.15 -0.78
CA VAL A 201 6.54 16.61 -0.88
C VAL A 201 6.46 17.10 -2.33
N HIS A 202 7.07 16.42 -3.30
CA HIS A 202 6.91 16.78 -4.71
C HIS A 202 5.45 16.66 -5.19
N ASN A 203 4.71 15.65 -4.74
CA ASN A 203 3.29 15.50 -5.03
C ASN A 203 2.45 16.65 -4.42
N MET A 204 2.77 17.08 -3.19
CA MET A 204 2.14 18.24 -2.55
C MET A 204 2.39 19.53 -3.34
N VAL A 205 3.65 19.79 -3.74
CA VAL A 205 4.02 20.92 -4.61
C VAL A 205 3.26 20.88 -5.95
N GLN A 206 3.17 19.72 -6.59
CA GLN A 206 2.42 19.56 -7.84
C GLN A 206 0.92 19.83 -7.66
N ARG A 207 0.31 19.36 -6.56
CA ARG A 207 -1.12 19.56 -6.25
C ARG A 207 -1.46 21.02 -5.90
N LEU A 208 -0.52 21.77 -5.34
CA LEU A 208 -0.72 23.18 -4.92
C LEU A 208 -0.39 24.20 -6.03
N LYS A 209 0.36 23.83 -7.07
CA LYS A 209 0.65 24.70 -8.23
C LYS A 209 -0.59 25.17 -9.02
N PRO A 210 -1.62 24.34 -9.30
CA PRO A 210 -2.81 24.76 -10.06
C PRO A 210 -3.61 25.88 -9.38
N LYS A 211 -3.67 25.91 -8.04
CA LYS A 211 -4.32 27.01 -7.28
C LYS A 211 -3.77 28.40 -7.64
N ARG A 212 -2.56 28.48 -8.20
CA ARG A 212 -1.84 29.73 -8.52
C ARG A 212 -2.23 30.34 -9.86
N HIS A 213 -2.82 29.57 -10.78
CA HIS A 213 -3.12 30.03 -12.14
C HIS A 213 -4.50 30.70 -12.30
N GLY A 214 -5.37 30.60 -11.28
CA GLY A 214 -6.72 31.19 -11.30
C GLY A 214 -6.86 32.56 -10.65
N SER A 215 -5.79 33.14 -10.09
CA SER A 215 -5.85 34.36 -9.26
C SER A 215 -5.09 35.56 -9.86
N ALA A 216 -4.62 35.46 -11.11
CA ALA A 216 -3.71 36.43 -11.73
C ALA A 216 -4.33 37.13 -12.95
N THR A 217 -5.51 37.74 -12.77
CA THR A 217 -6.05 38.76 -13.69
C THR A 217 -6.73 39.88 -12.91
N VAL A 218 -5.93 40.77 -12.33
CA VAL A 218 -6.38 42.16 -12.10
C VAL A 218 -6.10 42.89 -13.41
N LYS A 219 -7.15 43.45 -14.02
CA LYS A 219 -7.01 44.45 -15.08
C LYS A 219 -7.04 45.82 -14.42
N GLU A 220 -6.06 46.65 -14.75
CA GLU A 220 -6.20 48.12 -14.69
C GLU A 220 -7.21 48.59 -15.76
#